data_AF-A0A0D3E8K1-F1
#
_entry.id   AF-A0A0D3E8K1-F1
#
_cell.length_a   1.000
_cell.length_b   1.000
_cell.length_c   1.000
_cell.angle_alpha   90.00
_cell.angle_beta   90.00
_cell.angle_gamma   90.00
#
_symmetry.space_group_name_H-M   'P 1'
#
loop_
_entity.id
_entity.type
_entity.pdbx_description
1 polymer ?
#
loop_
_entity_poly.entity_id
_entity_poly.type
_entity_poly.pdbx_seq_one_letter_code
_entity_poly.pdbx_strand_id
1 'polypeptide(L)'
;MSNHVRSLRGKNLAGCDIPGSPEESYKMMYNYLYMLEQVNPGTKACVKLDEGSKFKYLFVALGACIEEFAVMRKVIVVDVTWLKNGYGGVLVFAKAQDPNCHAYPLAFAILDRENDDSWTWFF
;
A
#
# COMPACT_ATOMS: atom_id res chain seq x y z
N MET A 1 -19.71 -34.41 -21.50
CA MET A 1 -18.43 -34.00 -20.87
C MET A 1 -17.85 -32.88 -21.74
N SER A 2 -17.42 -31.70 -21.29
CA SER A 2 -17.38 -31.09 -19.96
C SER A 2 -17.04 -29.60 -20.16
N ASN A 3 -17.93 -28.70 -19.72
CA ASN A 3 -17.64 -27.46 -19.00
C ASN A 3 -16.57 -26.46 -19.52
N HIS A 4 -16.84 -25.72 -20.61
CA HIS A 4 -16.05 -24.51 -20.92
C HIS A 4 -16.78 -23.16 -20.86
N VAL A 5 -18.12 -23.14 -20.78
CA VAL A 5 -18.88 -21.88 -20.64
C VAL A 5 -19.24 -21.57 -19.17
N ARG A 6 -18.94 -22.50 -18.23
CA ARG A 6 -19.31 -22.36 -16.81
C ARG A 6 -18.19 -21.80 -15.92
N SER A 7 -16.93 -21.72 -16.36
CA SER A 7 -15.84 -21.24 -15.48
C SER A 7 -15.66 -19.72 -15.46
N LEU A 8 -16.27 -18.98 -16.39
CA LEU A 8 -16.24 -17.51 -16.40
C LEU A 8 -17.37 -16.86 -15.58
N ARG A 9 -18.45 -17.59 -15.28
CA ARG A 9 -19.54 -17.08 -14.43
C ARG A 9 -19.22 -17.13 -12.93
N GLY A 10 -18.26 -17.97 -12.52
CA GLY A 10 -17.86 -18.13 -11.12
C GLY A 10 -16.80 -17.15 -10.63
N LYS A 11 -16.09 -16.43 -11.53
CA LYS A 11 -15.05 -15.47 -11.15
C LYS A 11 -15.57 -14.06 -10.84
N ASN A 12 -16.83 -13.78 -11.16
CA ASN A 12 -17.47 -12.48 -10.93
C ASN A 12 -18.38 -12.45 -9.69
N LEU A 13 -18.40 -13.51 -8.88
CA LEU A 13 -19.27 -13.63 -7.69
C LEU A 13 -18.52 -13.59 -6.36
N ALA A 14 -17.23 -13.23 -6.38
CA ALA A 14 -16.45 -12.93 -5.19
C ALA A 14 -15.86 -11.52 -5.29
N GLY A 15 -16.65 -10.57 -5.82
CA GLY A 15 -16.46 -9.19 -5.41
C GLY A 15 -16.81 -9.16 -3.94
N CYS A 16 -15.81 -9.07 -3.08
CA CYS A 16 -16.04 -8.68 -1.70
C CYS A 16 -16.69 -7.30 -1.74
N ASP A 17 -18.03 -7.30 -1.70
CA ASP A 17 -18.81 -6.17 -1.26
C ASP A 17 -18.34 -5.87 0.17
N ILE A 18 -17.43 -4.91 0.30
CA ILE A 18 -17.46 -4.05 1.48
C ILE A 18 -18.54 -3.03 1.12
N PRO A 19 -19.77 -3.14 1.67
CA PRO A 19 -20.80 -2.16 1.41
C PRO A 19 -20.40 -0.92 2.20
N GLY A 20 -19.84 0.05 1.48
CA GLY A 20 -19.53 1.36 2.02
C GLY A 20 -19.44 2.33 0.85
N SER A 21 -19.92 3.55 1.04
CA SER A 21 -19.71 4.57 0.02
C SER A 21 -18.19 4.84 -0.10
N PRO A 22 -17.70 5.30 -1.26
CA PRO A 22 -16.29 5.70 -1.40
C PRO A 22 -15.85 6.67 -0.29
N GLU A 23 -16.74 7.58 0.10
CA GLU A 23 -16.53 8.56 1.17
C GLU A 23 -16.30 7.89 2.54
N GLU A 24 -17.08 6.85 2.87
CA GLU A 24 -16.90 6.08 4.10
C GLU A 24 -15.55 5.34 4.11
N SER A 25 -15.16 4.78 2.96
CA SER A 25 -13.86 4.10 2.80
C SER A 25 -12.70 5.08 2.99
N TYR A 26 -12.79 6.29 2.43
CA TYR A 26 -11.78 7.33 2.64
C TYR A 26 -11.72 7.79 4.09
N LYS A 27 -12.88 8.02 4.72
CA LYS A 27 -12.94 8.40 6.13
C LYS A 27 -12.31 7.33 7.02
N MET A 28 -12.55 6.06 6.72
CA MET A 28 -11.94 4.94 7.44
C MET A 28 -10.42 4.91 7.25
N MET A 29 -9.92 5.15 6.03
CA MET A 29 -8.49 5.27 5.76
C MET A 29 -7.85 6.38 6.59
N TYR A 30 -8.39 7.60 6.55
CA TYR A 30 -7.84 8.72 7.33
C TYR A 30 -7.88 8.47 8.84
N ASN A 31 -8.98 7.91 9.35
CA ASN A 31 -9.07 7.51 10.75
C ASN A 31 -8.04 6.45 11.12
N TYR A 32 -7.81 5.47 10.25
CA TYR A 32 -6.82 4.43 10.46
C TYR A 32 -5.40 5.02 10.50
N LEU A 33 -5.05 5.87 9.55
CA LEU A 33 -3.73 6.52 9.52
C LEU A 33 -3.51 7.40 10.77
N TYR A 34 -4.53 8.16 11.16
CA TYR A 34 -4.49 8.93 12.39
C TYR A 34 -4.23 8.05 13.61
N MET A 35 -5.00 6.97 13.77
CA MET A 35 -4.79 6.03 14.88
C MET A 35 -3.42 5.36 14.82
N LEU A 36 -2.94 5.02 13.62
CA LEU A 36 -1.64 4.41 13.42
C LEU A 36 -0.50 5.31 13.94
N GLU A 37 -0.58 6.62 13.67
CA GLU A 37 0.36 7.60 14.20
C GLU A 37 0.28 7.78 15.72
N GLN A 38 -0.92 7.61 16.31
CA GLN A 38 -1.08 7.65 17.77
C GLN A 38 -0.48 6.43 18.46
N VAL A 39 -0.68 5.23 17.90
CA VAL A 39 -0.23 3.96 18.52
C VAL A 39 1.22 3.63 18.22
N ASN A 40 1.78 4.15 17.13
CA ASN A 40 3.17 3.98 16.74
C ASN A 40 3.80 5.37 16.49
N PRO A 41 4.26 6.04 17.57
CA PRO A 41 4.89 7.35 17.48
C PRO A 41 6.06 7.34 16.49
N GLY A 42 6.21 8.43 15.73
CA GLY A 42 7.23 8.53 14.69
C GLY A 42 6.81 7.97 13.34
N THR A 43 5.68 7.28 13.25
CA THR A 43 5.08 6.87 11.97
C THR A 43 4.88 8.08 11.06
N LYS A 44 5.17 7.88 9.77
CA LYS A 44 4.96 8.87 8.70
C LYS A 44 3.92 8.31 7.76
N ALA A 45 2.75 8.92 7.71
CA ALA A 45 1.75 8.66 6.68
C ALA A 45 1.58 9.89 5.77
N CYS A 46 1.39 9.65 4.47
CA CYS A 46 1.09 10.70 3.51
C CYS A 46 0.05 10.22 2.49
N VAL A 47 -0.95 11.05 2.24
CA VAL A 47 -1.97 10.81 1.20
C VAL A 47 -1.85 11.91 0.16
N LYS A 48 -1.72 11.52 -1.11
CA LYS A 48 -1.76 12.43 -2.25
C LYS A 48 -3.10 12.33 -2.95
N LEU A 49 -3.70 13.48 -3.22
CA LEU A 49 -4.87 13.60 -4.08
C LEU A 49 -4.45 14.10 -5.48
N ASP A 50 -5.23 13.76 -6.49
CA ASP A 50 -5.12 14.38 -7.81
C ASP A 50 -5.81 15.76 -7.86
N GLU A 51 -5.77 16.40 -9.02
CA GLU A 51 -6.40 17.72 -9.24
C GLU A 51 -7.92 17.70 -9.01
N GLY A 52 -8.56 16.53 -9.13
CA GLY A 52 -9.98 16.32 -8.89
C GLY A 52 -10.31 15.93 -7.45
N SER A 53 -9.37 16.08 -6.50
CA SER A 53 -9.52 15.63 -5.11
C SER A 53 -9.77 14.13 -4.96
N LYS A 54 -9.38 13.32 -5.96
CA LYS A 54 -9.46 11.86 -5.88
C LYS A 54 -8.18 11.29 -5.31
N PHE A 55 -8.30 10.18 -4.61
CA PHE A 55 -7.13 9.46 -4.12
C PHE A 55 -6.19 9.10 -5.27
N LYS A 56 -4.93 9.48 -5.10
CA LYS A 56 -3.86 9.17 -6.04
C LYS A 56 -2.85 8.23 -5.39
N TYR A 57 -2.19 8.67 -4.30
CA TYR A 57 -1.16 7.89 -3.63
C TYR A 57 -1.35 7.80 -2.12
N LEU A 58 -0.89 6.69 -1.54
CA LEU A 58 -0.70 6.51 -0.10
C LEU A 58 0.74 6.10 0.16
N PHE A 59 1.35 6.64 1.20
CA PHE A 59 2.63 6.20 1.74
C PHE A 59 2.52 6.04 3.25
N VAL A 60 3.11 4.97 3.79
CA VAL A 60 3.21 4.73 5.23
C VAL A 60 4.58 4.15 5.55
N ALA A 61 5.30 4.78 6.47
CA ALA A 61 6.52 4.26 7.09
C ALA A 61 6.34 4.25 8.61
N LEU A 62 6.53 3.09 9.24
CA LEU A 62 6.27 2.92 10.68
C LEU A 62 7.42 3.49 11.51
N GLY A 63 7.09 4.23 12.57
CA GLY A 63 8.07 4.93 13.41
C GLY A 63 9.13 4.00 13.98
N ALA A 64 8.69 2.91 14.60
CA ALA A 64 9.59 1.86 15.10
C ALA A 64 10.55 1.33 14.02
N CYS A 65 10.08 1.13 12.79
CA CYS A 65 10.92 0.63 11.69
C CYS A 65 11.94 1.67 11.21
N ILE A 66 11.57 2.95 11.21
CA ILE A 66 12.47 4.06 10.88
C ILE A 66 13.59 4.15 11.93
N GLU A 67 13.24 4.06 13.21
CA GLU A 67 14.21 4.11 14.31
C GLU A 67 15.20 2.93 14.25
N GLU A 68 14.68 1.71 14.06
CA GLU A 68 15.52 0.51 14.01
C GLU A 68 16.41 0.47 12.75
N PHE A 69 16.01 1.12 11.65
CA PHE A 69 16.85 1.23 10.45
C PHE A 69 18.21 1.89 10.74
N ALA A 70 18.33 2.70 11.81
CA ALA A 70 19.59 3.28 12.25
C ALA A 70 20.68 2.21 12.50
N VAL A 71 20.30 1.02 12.98
CA VAL A 71 21.22 -0.09 13.30
C VAL A 71 21.23 -1.23 12.27
N MET A 72 20.41 -1.14 11.22
CA MET A 72 20.37 -2.13 10.12
C MET A 72 21.45 -1.90 9.06
N ARG A 73 21.60 -2.86 8.14
CA ARG A 73 22.41 -2.65 6.93
C ARG A 73 21.77 -1.54 6.11
N LYS A 74 22.58 -0.64 5.55
CA LYS A 74 22.14 0.50 4.73
C LYS A 74 21.84 0.08 3.29
N VAL A 75 21.01 -0.94 3.16
CA VAL A 75 20.52 -1.46 1.89
C VAL A 75 19.01 -1.57 2.00
N ILE A 76 18.32 -0.89 1.09
CA ILE A 76 16.86 -0.93 0.97
C ILE A 76 16.55 -1.70 -0.31
N VAL A 77 15.70 -2.70 -0.18
CA VAL A 77 15.15 -3.45 -1.31
C VAL A 77 13.71 -3.03 -1.46
N VAL A 78 13.33 -2.64 -2.68
CA VAL A 78 11.96 -2.27 -3.02
C VAL A 78 11.36 -3.34 -3.92
N ASP A 79 10.16 -3.77 -3.58
CA ASP A 79 9.39 -4.74 -4.36
C ASP A 79 8.03 -4.13 -4.73
N VAL A 80 7.50 -4.50 -5.90
CA VAL A 80 6.25 -3.95 -6.44
C VAL A 80 5.34 -5.07 -6.87
N THR A 81 4.08 -5.01 -6.42
CA THR A 81 3.04 -5.97 -6.78
C THR A 81 1.81 -5.27 -7.32
N TRP A 82 1.28 -5.78 -8.43
CA TRP A 82 0.08 -5.25 -9.07
C TRP A 82 -1.18 -5.61 -8.28
N LEU A 83 -2.03 -4.62 -8.01
CA LEU A 83 -3.29 -4.83 -7.31
C LEU A 83 -4.35 -5.39 -8.28
N LYS A 84 -4.92 -6.54 -7.95
CA LYS A 84 -6.02 -7.17 -8.72
C LYS A 84 -7.39 -6.64 -8.29
N ASN A 85 -7.56 -5.32 -8.28
CA ASN A 85 -8.84 -4.68 -7.98
C ASN A 85 -9.39 -3.99 -9.25
N GLY A 86 -10.66 -3.54 -9.22
CA GLY A 86 -11.28 -2.83 -10.34
C GLY A 86 -10.71 -1.43 -10.60
N TYR A 87 -9.86 -0.91 -9.71
CA TYR A 87 -9.29 0.43 -9.73
C TYR A 87 -7.82 0.45 -10.21
N GLY A 88 -7.22 -0.72 -10.41
CA GLY A 88 -5.79 -0.86 -10.72
C GLY A 88 -4.89 -0.47 -9.55
N GLY A 89 -3.68 -0.01 -9.88
CA GLY A 89 -2.68 0.41 -8.91
C GLY A 89 -1.61 -0.64 -8.64
N VAL A 90 -0.53 -0.16 -8.01
CA VAL A 90 0.59 -0.99 -7.57
C VAL A 90 0.83 -0.77 -6.09
N LEU A 91 1.12 -1.85 -5.39
CA LEU A 91 1.53 -1.87 -4.00
C LEU A 91 3.05 -2.00 -3.96
N VAL A 92 3.70 -0.99 -3.43
CA VAL A 92 5.15 -0.92 -3.27
C VAL A 92 5.51 -1.22 -1.83
N PHE A 93 6.50 -2.06 -1.60
CA PHE A 93 7.06 -2.35 -0.28
C PHE A 93 8.55 -2.08 -0.27
N ALA A 94 9.01 -1.24 0.66
CA ALA A 94 10.41 -1.07 0.98
C ALA A 94 10.76 -1.89 2.22
N LYS A 95 11.82 -2.69 2.13
CA LYS A 95 12.36 -3.47 3.25
C LYS A 95 13.87 -3.28 3.39
N ALA A 96 14.35 -3.31 4.62
CA ALA A 96 15.77 -3.38 4.93
C ALA A 96 16.16 -4.80 5.34
N GLN A 97 17.47 -5.04 5.41
CA GLN A 97 18.02 -6.27 5.99
C GLN A 97 18.85 -5.95 7.23
N ASP A 98 18.64 -6.73 8.30
CA ASP A 98 19.48 -6.66 9.49
C ASP A 98 20.86 -7.32 9.22
N PRO A 99 21.83 -7.19 10.14
CA PRO A 99 23.12 -7.88 10.04
C PRO A 99 23.01 -9.41 9.92
N ASN A 100 21.92 -10.01 10.39
CA ASN A 100 21.64 -11.45 10.36
C ASN A 100 20.86 -11.90 9.11
N CYS A 101 20.69 -11.02 8.12
CA CYS A 101 19.96 -11.26 6.88
C CYS A 101 18.44 -11.45 7.05
N HIS A 102 17.85 -11.03 8.17
CA HIS A 102 16.39 -10.94 8.30
C HIS A 102 15.87 -9.71 7.56
N ALA A 103 14.78 -9.89 6.82
CA ALA A 103 14.10 -8.81 6.13
C ALA A 103 13.14 -8.09 7.08
N TYR A 104 13.19 -6.76 7.08
CA TYR A 104 12.35 -5.92 7.93
C TYR A 104 11.59 -4.89 7.09
N PRO A 105 10.26 -4.79 7.23
CA PRO A 105 9.49 -3.81 6.49
C PRO A 105 9.83 -2.40 6.98
N LEU A 106 10.12 -1.47 6.07
CA LEU A 106 10.34 -0.06 6.39
C LEU A 106 9.12 0.78 6.07
N ALA A 107 8.61 0.62 4.84
CA ALA A 107 7.51 1.41 4.33
C ALA A 107 6.71 0.63 3.30
N PHE A 108 5.47 1.04 3.09
CA PHE A 108 4.64 0.60 1.98
C PHE A 108 3.91 1.78 1.35
N ALA A 109 3.60 1.65 0.07
CA ALA A 109 2.86 2.66 -0.65
C ALA A 109 1.87 2.06 -1.64
N ILE A 110 0.77 2.76 -1.86
CA ILE A 110 -0.18 2.47 -2.94
C ILE A 110 0.00 3.56 -3.98
N LEU A 111 0.36 3.17 -5.20
CA LEU A 111 0.57 4.05 -6.33
C LEU A 111 -0.40 3.73 -7.47
N ASP A 112 -0.57 4.65 -8.41
CA ASP A 112 -1.47 4.47 -9.57
C ASP A 112 -0.91 3.47 -10.59
N ARG A 113 0.40 3.52 -10.82
CA ARG A 113 1.17 2.67 -11.75
C ARG A 113 2.66 2.91 -11.56
N GLU A 114 3.51 2.06 -12.11
CA GLU A 114 4.96 2.28 -12.16
C GLU A 114 5.30 3.35 -13.21
N ASN A 115 5.48 4.60 -12.76
CA ASN A 115 5.92 5.72 -13.60
C ASN A 115 6.87 6.66 -12.83
N ASP A 116 7.55 7.55 -13.56
CA ASP A 116 8.55 8.45 -12.97
C ASP A 116 7.96 9.37 -11.89
N ASP A 117 6.74 9.87 -12.06
CA ASP A 117 6.06 10.71 -11.06
C ASP A 117 5.79 9.96 -9.75
N SER A 118 5.39 8.69 -9.86
CA SER A 118 5.04 7.83 -8.74
C SER A 118 6.28 7.43 -7.95
N TRP A 119 7.39 7.12 -8.64
CA TRP A 119 8.67 6.82 -8.04
C TRP A 119 9.31 8.05 -7.40
N THR A 120 9.25 9.20 -8.08
CA THR A 120 9.74 10.47 -7.54
C THR A 120 8.96 10.91 -6.31
N TRP A 121 7.68 10.54 -6.20
CA TRP A 121 6.89 10.81 -5.01
C TRP A 121 7.14 9.82 -3.87
N PHE A 122 7.54 8.58 -4.19
CA PHE A 122 7.81 7.53 -3.20
C PHE A 122 9.14 7.72 -2.45
N PHE A 123 10.17 8.25 -3.11
CA PHE A 123 11.51 8.50 -2.56
C PHE A 123 11.68 9.94 -2.08
#